data_AF-A0AA36N1T5-F1
#
_entry.id   AF-A0AA36N1T5-F1
#
_cell.length_a   1.000
_cell.length_b   1.000
_cell.length_c   1.000
_cell.angle_alpha   90.00
_cell.angle_beta   90.00
_cell.angle_gamma   90.00
#
_symmetry.space_group_name_H-M   'P 1'
#
loop_
_entity.id
_entity.type
_entity.pdbx_description
1 polymer ?
#
loop_
_entity_poly.entity_id
_entity_poly.type
_entity_poly.pdbx_seq_one_letter_code
_entity_poly.pdbx_strand_id
1 'polypeptide(L)'
;MSVAWRDDGSSAVQSTGPEFKIGTKESKGSPANALYPMALESGSYFEVSCQEIGEHGSPFIGIGTEEKFGAGYKCKGLFYGGPGNLADGGACCKSQWGDDVKKGDVVGILVQVKDSKLTMTVYHNGRCMGPAYEVPYSGAKIYPVVQAQKDGDIFRIATGLPAPTALTREKPKGGHPAAGTWTLKQLFLGPELGEFPLAAKLEGAPLPTITVLEDKGQLRLSVKVANNLGFSATSTPDASLAPFDALTVGAGMSTMMMGPPGVMEAEAKISEGMPTVRKWLAKDDTLIINAPTMEMICTLCADAEIVTDREI
;
A
#
# COMPACT_ATOMS: atom_id res chain seq x y z
N MET A 1 14.92 29.49 11.74
CA MET A 1 15.96 28.87 10.91
C MET A 1 15.44 27.51 10.47
N SER A 2 15.46 27.19 9.18
CA SER A 2 15.03 25.88 8.70
C SER A 2 16.05 24.82 9.14
N VAL A 3 15.56 23.75 9.75
CA VAL A 3 16.39 22.61 10.18
C VAL A 3 16.81 21.81 8.93
N ALA A 4 18.06 21.37 8.87
CA ALA A 4 18.58 20.52 7.79
C ALA A 4 18.36 19.04 8.11
N TRP A 5 18.20 18.23 7.06
CA TRP A 5 18.13 16.78 7.17
C TRP A 5 19.47 16.19 7.60
N ARG A 6 19.41 15.13 8.42
CA ARG A 6 20.56 14.36 8.90
C ARG A 6 20.75 13.11 8.05
N ASP A 7 21.99 12.88 7.63
CA ASP A 7 22.45 11.67 6.96
C ASP A 7 22.59 10.49 7.95
N ASP A 8 22.43 9.26 7.45
CA ASP A 8 22.51 8.02 8.23
C ASP A 8 23.93 7.47 8.44
N GLY A 9 24.95 8.26 8.08
CA GLY A 9 26.36 7.90 8.10
C GLY A 9 26.89 7.41 6.75
N SER A 10 26.05 7.29 5.73
CA SER A 10 26.46 6.92 4.36
C SER A 10 27.04 8.08 3.53
N SER A 11 26.97 9.32 4.03
CA SER A 11 27.36 10.55 3.33
C SER A 11 26.61 10.79 2.01
N ALA A 12 25.43 10.18 1.85
CA ALA A 12 24.63 10.27 0.64
C ALA A 12 23.62 11.43 0.67
N VAL A 13 23.26 11.96 1.85
CA VAL A 13 22.25 13.02 1.98
C VAL A 13 22.88 14.40 1.89
N GLN A 14 22.54 15.14 0.83
CA GLN A 14 22.91 16.54 0.63
C GLN A 14 21.71 17.43 1.00
N SER A 15 21.70 18.02 2.19
CA SER A 15 20.57 18.81 2.68
C SER A 15 20.74 20.32 2.48
N THR A 16 19.65 20.99 2.09
CA THR A 16 19.51 22.44 2.06
C THR A 16 18.19 22.84 2.74
N GLY A 17 18.22 22.98 4.07
CA GLY A 17 17.04 23.32 4.86
C GLY A 17 15.97 22.21 4.79
N PRO A 18 14.71 22.52 4.40
CA PRO A 18 13.64 21.52 4.33
C PRO A 18 13.80 20.52 3.18
N GLU A 19 14.74 20.75 2.28
CA GLU A 19 14.99 19.92 1.11
C GLU A 19 16.26 19.08 1.31
N PHE A 20 16.28 17.89 0.71
CA PHE A 20 17.51 17.14 0.53
C PHE A 20 17.52 16.42 -0.82
N LYS A 21 18.73 16.15 -1.27
CA LYS A 21 19.02 15.36 -2.47
C LYS A 21 19.89 14.17 -2.09
N ILE A 22 19.63 13.02 -2.71
CA ILE A 22 20.54 11.88 -2.65
C ILE A 22 21.69 12.13 -3.64
N GLY A 23 22.91 12.23 -3.11
CA GLY A 23 24.16 12.30 -3.86
C GLY A 23 24.60 10.93 -4.36
N THR A 24 25.90 10.78 -4.59
CA THR A 24 26.48 9.50 -5.02
C THR A 24 26.58 8.54 -3.83
N LYS A 25 25.99 7.35 -3.96
CA LYS A 25 26.04 6.31 -2.92
C LYS A 25 27.24 5.40 -3.11
N GLU A 26 27.94 5.08 -2.01
CA GLU A 26 29.07 4.13 -2.04
C GLU A 26 28.59 2.68 -2.26
N SER A 27 27.43 2.31 -1.69
CA SER A 27 26.86 0.97 -1.80
C SER A 27 25.71 0.93 -2.79
N LYS A 28 25.86 0.12 -3.85
CA LYS A 28 24.78 -0.18 -4.79
C LYS A 28 23.77 -1.15 -4.14
N GLY A 29 22.52 -0.71 -3.99
CA GLY A 29 21.39 -1.57 -3.57
C GLY A 29 20.91 -1.40 -2.13
N SER A 30 21.66 -0.72 -1.25
CA SER A 30 21.16 -0.31 0.06
C SER A 30 20.50 1.06 -0.05
N PRO A 31 19.37 1.36 0.63
CA PRO A 31 18.81 2.70 0.64
C PRO A 31 19.73 3.70 1.38
N ALA A 32 19.60 4.98 1.07
CA ALA A 32 20.12 6.07 1.89
C ALA A 32 18.96 6.61 2.73
N ASN A 33 19.19 6.83 4.02
CA ASN A 33 18.16 7.32 4.93
C ASN A 33 18.44 8.76 5.34
N ALA A 34 17.40 9.59 5.30
CA ALA A 34 17.42 10.97 5.76
C ALA A 34 16.44 11.13 6.92
N LEU A 35 16.91 11.66 8.06
CA LEU A 35 16.08 11.97 9.22
C LEU A 35 15.91 13.49 9.35
N TYR A 36 14.68 13.95 9.53
CA TYR A 36 14.42 15.36 9.82
C TYR A 36 14.45 15.60 11.33
N PRO A 37 15.39 16.38 11.89
CA PRO A 37 15.63 16.41 13.34
C PRO A 37 14.68 17.36 14.08
N MET A 38 13.38 17.22 13.77
CA MET A 38 12.27 17.82 14.50
C MET A 38 11.46 16.68 15.13
N ALA A 39 11.51 16.58 16.46
CA ALA A 39 10.75 15.57 17.17
C ALA A 39 9.24 15.82 16.99
N LEU A 40 8.51 14.75 16.75
CA LEU A 40 7.06 14.75 16.59
C LEU A 40 6.37 14.47 17.92
N GLU A 41 5.29 15.19 18.17
CA GLU A 41 4.35 14.97 19.28
C GLU A 41 3.04 14.37 18.77
N SER A 42 2.18 13.90 19.69
CA SER A 42 0.82 13.45 19.33
C SER A 42 0.05 14.58 18.65
N GLY A 43 -0.55 14.29 17.49
CA GLY A 43 -1.23 15.27 16.64
C GLY A 43 -0.34 15.93 15.60
N SER A 44 0.97 15.64 15.57
CA SER A 44 1.88 16.20 14.56
C SER A 44 1.55 15.68 13.17
N TYR A 45 1.51 16.59 12.20
CA TYR A 45 1.34 16.29 10.79
C TYR A 45 2.47 16.91 9.98
N PHE A 46 3.02 16.14 9.04
CA PHE A 46 3.99 16.62 8.06
C PHE A 46 3.72 16.02 6.69
N GLU A 47 4.21 16.70 5.65
CA GLU A 47 4.15 16.23 4.28
C GLU A 47 5.55 16.15 3.69
N VAL A 48 5.81 15.12 2.90
CA VAL A 48 7.02 14.99 2.08
C VAL A 48 6.61 15.02 0.61
N SER A 49 7.06 16.04 -0.11
CA SER A 49 6.93 16.11 -1.56
C SER A 49 8.08 15.38 -2.25
N CYS A 50 7.75 14.47 -3.15
CA CYS A 50 8.69 13.70 -3.97
C CYS A 50 9.00 14.47 -5.26
N GLN A 51 9.94 15.42 -5.22
CA GLN A 51 10.19 16.33 -6.34
C GLN A 51 10.85 15.63 -7.54
N GLU A 52 11.82 14.78 -7.27
CA GLU A 52 12.49 13.95 -8.27
C GLU A 52 12.64 12.54 -7.72
N ILE A 53 12.27 11.55 -8.52
CA ILE A 53 12.47 10.13 -8.24
C ILE A 53 13.06 9.51 -9.51
N GLY A 54 14.23 8.88 -9.37
CA GLY A 54 14.89 8.18 -10.46
C GLY A 54 14.04 7.04 -11.03
N GLU A 55 14.38 6.57 -12.23
CA GLU A 55 13.67 5.44 -12.85
C GLU A 55 13.72 4.20 -11.93
N HIS A 56 12.54 3.59 -11.73
CA HIS A 56 12.33 2.51 -10.75
C HIS A 56 12.74 2.89 -9.31
N GLY A 57 12.72 4.18 -8.96
CA GLY A 57 12.81 4.64 -7.59
C GLY A 57 11.57 4.23 -6.81
N SER A 58 11.77 3.91 -5.53
CA SER A 58 10.72 3.41 -4.64
C SER A 58 11.01 3.91 -3.23
N PRO A 59 10.85 5.22 -2.98
CA PRO A 59 11.16 5.77 -1.67
C PRO A 59 10.13 5.33 -0.64
N PHE A 60 10.56 5.31 0.61
CA PHE A 60 9.72 5.02 1.76
C PHE A 60 9.73 6.23 2.68
N ILE A 61 8.54 6.74 3.01
CA ILE A 61 8.34 7.91 3.86
C ILE A 61 7.63 7.45 5.13
N GLY A 62 8.08 7.91 6.27
CA GLY A 62 7.47 7.52 7.53
C GLY A 62 8.16 8.13 8.73
N ILE A 63 8.19 7.36 9.81
CA ILE A 63 8.70 7.79 11.09
C ILE A 63 9.66 6.77 11.70
N GLY A 64 10.59 7.24 12.52
CA GLY A 64 11.53 6.39 13.24
C GLY A 64 12.08 7.07 14.50
N THR A 65 12.88 6.33 15.25
CA THR A 65 13.60 6.82 16.43
C THR A 65 15.07 7.07 16.11
N GLU A 66 15.75 7.92 16.89
CA GLU A 66 17.19 8.13 16.70
C GLU A 66 18.01 6.85 16.95
N GLU A 67 17.60 6.04 17.93
CA GLU A 67 18.27 4.79 18.29
C GLU A 67 18.29 3.79 17.13
N LYS A 68 17.18 3.70 16.38
CA LYS A 68 17.05 2.80 15.24
C LYS A 68 17.37 3.45 13.89
N PHE A 69 17.89 4.68 13.88
CA PHE A 69 18.31 5.35 12.65
C PHE A 69 19.75 4.95 12.27
N GLY A 70 19.96 4.47 11.05
CA GLY A 70 21.30 4.08 10.60
C GLY A 70 21.37 3.65 9.13
N ALA A 71 22.57 3.45 8.61
CA ALA A 71 22.80 3.22 7.18
C ALA A 71 22.06 2.00 6.58
N GLY A 72 21.47 2.19 5.39
CA GLY A 72 20.82 1.11 4.64
C GLY A 72 19.64 0.49 5.38
N TYR A 73 19.53 -0.84 5.32
CA TYR A 73 18.48 -1.62 6.00
C TYR A 73 18.66 -1.72 7.52
N LYS A 74 19.68 -1.06 8.09
CA LYS A 74 19.82 -0.92 9.56
C LYS A 74 18.83 0.09 10.12
N CYS A 75 18.40 1.07 9.31
CA CYS A 75 17.33 1.98 9.71
C CYS A 75 16.04 1.18 9.95
N LYS A 76 15.45 1.28 11.14
CA LYS A 76 14.11 0.78 11.43
C LYS A 76 13.16 1.93 11.72
N GLY A 77 11.89 1.69 11.46
CA GLY A 77 10.83 2.67 11.60
C GLY A 77 9.51 2.12 11.08
N LEU A 78 8.52 2.99 10.89
CA LEU A 78 7.24 2.64 10.28
C LEU A 78 7.13 3.44 8.99
N PHE A 79 7.05 2.76 7.85
CA PHE A 79 7.16 3.40 6.55
C PHE A 79 6.03 3.04 5.61
N TYR A 80 5.62 4.02 4.81
CA TYR A 80 4.79 3.85 3.63
C TYR A 80 5.56 4.28 2.38
N GLY A 81 5.49 3.50 1.32
CA GLY A 81 6.03 3.91 0.03
C GLY A 81 6.33 2.76 -0.91
N GLY A 82 7.32 2.94 -1.78
CA GLY A 82 7.58 2.06 -2.92
C GLY A 82 6.30 1.82 -3.73
N PRO A 83 6.01 0.58 -4.18
CA PRO A 83 4.81 0.24 -4.94
C PRO A 83 3.54 0.18 -4.05
N GLY A 84 3.42 1.10 -3.10
CA GLY A 84 2.31 1.18 -2.15
C GLY A 84 2.38 0.18 -1.02
N ASN A 85 3.57 -0.07 -0.47
CA ASN A 85 3.79 -1.02 0.61
C ASN A 85 3.90 -0.31 1.97
N LEU A 86 3.66 -1.09 3.03
CA LEU A 86 4.07 -0.81 4.40
C LEU A 86 5.33 -1.60 4.73
N ALA A 87 6.33 -0.98 5.35
CA ALA A 87 7.59 -1.62 5.72
C ALA A 87 8.12 -1.13 7.07
N ASP A 88 8.95 -1.94 7.73
CA ASP A 88 9.58 -1.60 9.01
C ASP A 88 11.07 -1.17 8.88
N GLY A 89 11.52 -0.95 7.64
CA GLY A 89 12.91 -0.67 7.29
C GLY A 89 13.80 -1.92 7.21
N GLY A 90 13.32 -3.10 7.66
CA GLY A 90 13.96 -4.39 7.44
C GLY A 90 13.22 -5.31 6.48
N ALA A 91 11.90 -5.25 6.49
CA ALA A 91 11.03 -6.11 5.71
C ALA A 91 9.75 -5.38 5.28
N CYS A 92 9.11 -5.93 4.25
CA CYS A 92 7.74 -5.57 3.89
C CYS A 92 6.79 -6.11 4.97
N CYS A 93 6.04 -5.23 5.62
CA CYS A 93 4.98 -5.59 6.56
C CYS A 93 3.68 -5.90 5.82
N LYS A 94 3.35 -5.09 4.81
CA LYS A 94 2.16 -5.27 3.98
C LYS A 94 2.44 -4.81 2.55
N SER A 95 2.27 -5.70 1.59
CA SER A 95 2.37 -5.35 0.17
C SER A 95 1.06 -4.78 -0.36
N GLN A 96 1.13 -3.85 -1.33
CA GLN A 96 -0.04 -3.31 -2.04
C GLN A 96 -1.11 -2.73 -1.10
N TRP A 97 -0.68 -2.09 -0.02
CA TRP A 97 -1.53 -1.42 0.95
C TRP A 97 -2.13 -0.12 0.38
N GLY A 98 -1.36 0.62 -0.43
CA GLY A 98 -1.76 1.89 -1.03
C GLY A 98 -1.25 2.05 -2.46
N ASP A 99 -1.17 3.30 -2.92
CA ASP A 99 -0.70 3.64 -4.27
C ASP A 99 0.84 3.67 -4.32
N ASP A 100 1.40 3.46 -5.52
CA ASP A 100 2.84 3.61 -5.79
C ASP A 100 3.27 5.07 -5.62
N VAL A 101 4.40 5.30 -4.95
CA VAL A 101 4.95 6.64 -4.70
C VAL A 101 5.92 7.00 -5.81
N LYS A 102 5.55 8.01 -6.60
CA LYS A 102 6.28 8.47 -7.79
C LYS A 102 6.58 9.97 -7.75
N LYS A 103 7.35 10.42 -8.74
CA LYS A 103 7.68 11.83 -8.92
C LYS A 103 6.40 12.68 -8.98
N GLY A 104 6.41 13.76 -8.22
CA GLY A 104 5.31 14.73 -8.12
C GLY A 104 4.33 14.42 -6.99
N ASP A 105 4.39 13.23 -6.38
CA ASP A 105 3.49 12.89 -5.28
C ASP A 105 3.85 13.61 -3.99
N VAL A 106 2.86 13.74 -3.11
CA VAL A 106 2.98 14.24 -1.75
C VAL A 106 2.45 13.19 -0.78
N VAL A 107 3.32 12.75 0.13
CA VAL A 107 2.95 11.80 1.19
C VAL A 107 2.87 12.54 2.51
N GLY A 108 1.68 12.59 3.09
CA GLY A 108 1.40 13.14 4.41
C GLY A 108 1.39 12.06 5.48
N ILE A 109 1.91 12.37 6.66
CA ILE A 109 1.94 11.47 7.82
C ILE A 109 1.40 12.21 9.03
N LEU A 110 0.35 11.66 9.63
CA LEU A 110 -0.20 12.10 10.92
C LEU A 110 0.19 11.09 12.00
N VAL A 111 0.79 11.58 13.08
CA VAL A 111 1.15 10.79 14.27
C VAL A 111 0.14 11.06 15.37
N GLN A 112 -0.47 10.01 15.91
CA GLN A 112 -1.34 10.11 17.09
C GLN A 112 -0.86 9.14 18.16
N VAL A 113 -0.84 9.58 19.40
CA VAL A 113 -0.55 8.75 20.56
C VAL A 113 -1.74 8.77 21.50
N LYS A 114 -2.30 7.60 21.79
CA LYS A 114 -3.43 7.40 22.71
C LYS A 114 -3.25 6.07 23.43
N ASP A 115 -3.48 6.04 24.75
CA ASP A 115 -3.46 4.81 25.56
C ASP A 115 -2.17 3.97 25.36
N SER A 116 -1.00 4.64 25.33
CA SER A 116 0.31 4.01 25.07
C SER A 116 0.43 3.29 23.73
N LYS A 117 -0.42 3.63 22.76
CA LYS A 117 -0.32 3.21 21.37
C LYS A 117 0.00 4.39 20.48
N LEU A 118 0.88 4.16 19.52
CA LEU A 118 1.13 5.07 18.43
C LEU A 118 0.36 4.61 17.19
N THR A 119 -0.38 5.53 16.60
CA THR A 119 -1.05 5.37 15.31
C THR A 119 -0.35 6.25 14.28
N MET A 120 0.06 5.65 13.16
CA MET A 120 0.54 6.38 11.98
C MET A 120 -0.53 6.33 10.89
N THR A 121 -1.12 7.47 10.58
CA THR A 121 -2.11 7.63 9.50
C THR A 121 -1.43 8.24 8.28
N VAL A 122 -1.66 7.63 7.12
CA VAL A 122 -1.01 8.02 5.86
C VAL A 122 -2.00 8.80 4.99
N TYR A 123 -1.50 9.85 4.35
CA TYR A 123 -2.19 10.59 3.30
C TYR A 123 -1.33 10.54 2.04
N HIS A 124 -1.96 10.33 0.89
CA HIS A 124 -1.26 10.35 -0.40
C HIS A 124 -2.00 11.28 -1.33
N ASN A 125 -1.34 12.35 -1.78
CA ASN A 125 -1.91 13.39 -2.65
C ASN A 125 -3.20 13.99 -2.06
N GLY A 126 -3.18 14.26 -0.75
CA GLY A 126 -4.30 14.82 0.01
C GLY A 126 -5.47 13.86 0.26
N ARG A 127 -5.37 12.60 -0.18
CA ARG A 127 -6.33 11.54 0.12
C ARG A 127 -5.93 10.79 1.38
N CYS A 128 -6.84 10.63 2.33
CA CYS A 128 -6.59 9.80 3.50
C CYS A 128 -6.51 8.32 3.09
N MET A 129 -5.40 7.67 3.37
CA MET A 129 -5.22 6.23 3.15
C MET A 129 -5.58 5.41 4.38
N GLY A 130 -5.94 6.07 5.48
CA GLY A 130 -6.29 5.47 6.77
C GLY A 130 -5.07 5.15 7.65
N PRO A 131 -5.31 4.59 8.84
CA PRO A 131 -4.24 4.14 9.74
C PRO A 131 -3.45 3.00 9.08
N ALA A 132 -2.14 3.20 8.94
CA ALA A 132 -1.22 2.19 8.42
C ALA A 132 -0.65 1.31 9.55
N TYR A 133 -0.39 1.92 10.70
CA TYR A 133 0.17 1.25 11.87
C TYR A 133 -0.56 1.67 13.14
N GLU A 134 -0.70 0.73 14.07
CA GLU A 134 -1.11 0.97 15.46
C GLU A 134 -0.25 0.08 16.37
N VAL A 135 0.83 0.64 16.90
CA VAL A 135 1.87 -0.12 17.62
C VAL A 135 2.00 0.32 19.07
N PRO A 136 2.51 -0.55 19.97
CA PRO A 136 2.89 -0.12 21.32
C PRO A 136 3.89 1.05 21.28
N TYR A 137 3.70 2.03 22.16
CA TYR A 137 4.54 3.22 22.23
C TYR A 137 5.18 3.38 23.61
N SER A 138 6.51 3.45 23.61
CA SER A 138 7.35 3.53 24.81
C SER A 138 7.58 4.96 25.33
N GLY A 139 7.11 5.98 24.62
CA GLY A 139 7.45 7.38 24.91
C GLY A 139 8.74 7.87 24.25
N ALA A 140 9.38 7.05 23.40
CA ALA A 140 10.56 7.45 22.64
C ALA A 140 10.27 8.66 21.73
N LYS A 141 11.27 9.52 21.50
CA LYS A 141 11.15 10.62 20.53
C LYS A 141 11.09 10.05 19.12
N ILE A 142 10.20 10.60 18.30
CA ILE A 142 9.92 10.14 16.94
C ILE A 142 10.23 11.27 15.97
N TYR A 143 10.75 10.92 14.81
CA TYR A 143 11.20 11.86 13.80
C TYR A 143 10.70 11.43 12.41
N PRO A 144 10.45 12.38 11.49
CA PRO A 144 10.26 12.07 10.08
C PRO A 144 11.51 11.41 9.50
N VAL A 145 11.31 10.35 8.72
CA VAL A 145 12.39 9.63 8.03
C VAL A 145 11.97 9.34 6.58
N VAL A 146 12.91 9.52 5.67
CA VAL A 146 12.78 9.10 4.26
C VAL A 146 13.90 8.12 3.93
N GLN A 147 13.55 6.96 3.37
CA GLN A 147 14.48 6.03 2.76
C GLN A 147 14.41 6.18 1.25
N ALA A 148 15.53 6.48 0.60
CA ALA A 148 15.60 6.71 -0.85
C ALA A 148 16.63 5.78 -1.49
N GLN A 149 16.31 5.29 -2.69
CA GLN A 149 17.11 4.24 -3.33
C GLN A 149 18.06 4.77 -4.40
N LYS A 150 17.73 5.88 -5.08
CA LYS A 150 18.45 6.30 -6.28
C LYS A 150 19.21 7.60 -6.05
N ASP A 151 20.41 7.65 -6.63
CA ASP A 151 21.17 8.88 -6.76
C ASP A 151 20.35 9.90 -7.58
N GLY A 152 20.30 11.13 -7.11
CA GLY A 152 19.53 12.19 -7.74
C GLY A 152 18.09 12.34 -7.26
N ASP A 153 17.57 11.43 -6.42
CA ASP A 153 16.24 11.61 -5.79
C ASP A 153 16.24 12.91 -4.96
N ILE A 154 15.14 13.67 -5.02
CA ILE A 154 14.97 14.95 -4.31
C ILE A 154 13.64 14.97 -3.57
N PHE A 155 13.69 15.32 -2.29
CA PHE A 155 12.52 15.40 -1.42
C PHE A 155 12.52 16.70 -0.62
N ARG A 156 11.32 17.15 -0.27
CA ARG A 156 11.10 18.33 0.56
C ARG A 156 10.05 18.05 1.62
N ILE A 157 10.35 18.40 2.88
CA ILE A 157 9.36 18.31 3.97
C ILE A 157 8.68 19.66 4.23
N ALA A 158 7.40 19.59 4.54
CA ALA A 158 6.61 20.67 5.14
C ALA A 158 6.11 20.22 6.52
N THR A 159 6.41 21.01 7.55
CA THR A 159 5.96 20.80 8.93
C THR A 159 5.13 21.99 9.42
N GLY A 160 4.47 21.85 10.56
CA GLY A 160 3.59 22.89 11.10
C GLY A 160 2.29 23.08 10.30
N LEU A 161 1.95 22.09 9.47
CA LEU A 161 0.69 22.03 8.76
C LEU A 161 -0.43 21.62 9.72
N PRO A 162 -1.67 22.11 9.53
CA PRO A 162 -2.81 21.61 10.27
C PRO A 162 -3.05 20.13 9.94
N ALA A 163 -3.35 19.33 10.96
CA ALA A 163 -3.70 17.92 10.76
C ALA A 163 -5.01 17.82 9.93
N PRO A 164 -5.05 16.95 8.90
CA PRO A 164 -6.28 16.69 8.16
C PRO A 164 -7.38 16.12 9.06
N THR A 165 -8.64 16.41 8.75
CA THR A 165 -9.80 15.93 9.53
C THR A 165 -10.24 14.51 9.16
N ALA A 166 -9.96 14.07 7.93
CA ALA A 166 -10.26 12.71 7.49
C ALA A 166 -9.28 11.74 8.14
N LEU A 167 -9.76 10.78 8.92
CA LEU A 167 -8.94 9.77 9.60
C LEU A 167 -9.16 8.35 9.07
N THR A 168 -10.22 8.15 8.28
CA THR A 168 -10.57 6.89 7.65
C THR A 168 -10.16 6.91 6.18
N ARG A 169 -9.87 5.73 5.62
CA ARG A 169 -9.48 5.59 4.22
C ARG A 169 -10.56 6.14 3.30
N GLU A 170 -10.15 7.02 2.40
CA GLU A 170 -10.99 7.57 1.35
C GLU A 170 -10.80 6.77 0.04
N LYS A 171 -11.89 6.67 -0.73
CA LYS A 171 -11.84 6.10 -2.07
C LYS A 171 -10.92 6.92 -2.98
N PRO A 172 -10.23 6.29 -3.95
CA PRO A 172 -9.48 7.03 -4.97
C PRO A 172 -10.35 8.11 -5.61
N LYS A 173 -9.82 9.33 -5.75
CA LYS A 173 -10.55 10.44 -6.40
C LYS A 173 -10.38 10.31 -7.91
N GLY A 174 -11.48 9.99 -8.60
CA GLY A 174 -11.47 9.72 -10.03
C GLY A 174 -10.94 8.32 -10.35
N GLY A 175 -11.33 7.82 -11.52
CA GLY A 175 -11.01 6.48 -11.99
C GLY A 175 -12.22 5.55 -12.04
N HIS A 176 -11.98 4.32 -12.46
CA HIS A 176 -12.99 3.29 -12.62
C HIS A 176 -13.73 3.03 -11.30
N PRO A 177 -15.06 2.83 -11.28
CA PRO A 177 -15.82 2.55 -10.06
C PRO A 177 -15.34 1.32 -9.27
N ALA A 178 -14.66 0.40 -9.96
CA ALA A 178 -14.07 -0.80 -9.37
C ALA A 178 -12.65 -0.59 -8.80
N ALA A 179 -12.02 0.57 -9.01
CA ALA A 179 -10.67 0.85 -8.51
C ALA A 179 -10.64 0.85 -6.98
N GLY A 180 -9.68 0.13 -6.40
CA GLY A 180 -9.56 -0.06 -4.96
C GLY A 180 -9.20 -1.49 -4.57
N THR A 181 -9.19 -1.75 -3.27
CA THR A 181 -8.93 -3.08 -2.71
C THR A 181 -10.21 -3.64 -2.12
N TRP A 182 -10.52 -4.89 -2.47
CA TRP A 182 -11.78 -5.56 -2.15
C TRP A 182 -11.47 -6.88 -1.45
N THR A 183 -12.12 -7.15 -0.32
CA THR A 183 -12.00 -8.45 0.37
C THR A 183 -13.03 -9.42 -0.20
N LEU A 184 -12.57 -10.59 -0.64
CA LEU A 184 -13.45 -11.67 -1.09
C LEU A 184 -14.22 -12.25 0.10
N LYS A 185 -15.54 -12.17 0.05
CA LYS A 185 -16.44 -12.68 1.10
C LYS A 185 -17.05 -14.03 0.72
N GLN A 186 -17.45 -14.17 -0.54
CA GLN A 186 -18.06 -15.40 -1.05
C GLN A 186 -17.49 -15.76 -2.40
N LEU A 187 -17.30 -17.07 -2.61
CA LEU A 187 -16.83 -17.66 -3.85
C LEU A 187 -17.79 -18.79 -4.21
N PHE A 188 -18.39 -18.72 -5.40
CA PHE A 188 -19.26 -19.76 -5.95
C PHE A 188 -18.57 -20.40 -7.14
N LEU A 189 -18.66 -21.72 -7.27
CA LEU A 189 -17.94 -22.50 -8.29
C LEU A 189 -18.84 -23.54 -8.98
N GLY A 190 -18.47 -23.88 -10.21
CA GLY A 190 -19.11 -24.92 -11.01
C GLY A 190 -20.30 -24.42 -11.84
N PRO A 191 -20.89 -25.29 -12.68
CA PRO A 191 -21.98 -24.92 -13.57
C PRO A 191 -23.24 -24.47 -12.81
N GLU A 192 -23.46 -25.03 -11.62
CA GLU A 192 -24.59 -24.69 -10.75
C GLU A 192 -24.24 -23.63 -9.70
N LEU A 193 -23.02 -23.06 -9.73
CA LEU A 193 -22.53 -22.06 -8.78
C LEU A 193 -22.76 -22.42 -7.30
N GLY A 194 -22.30 -23.61 -6.90
CA GLY A 194 -22.32 -24.01 -5.49
C GLY A 194 -21.34 -23.17 -4.67
N GLU A 195 -21.72 -22.78 -3.46
CA GLU A 195 -20.83 -22.01 -2.57
C GLU A 195 -19.59 -22.84 -2.21
N PHE A 196 -18.42 -22.31 -2.55
CA PHE A 196 -17.15 -22.84 -2.10
C PHE A 196 -16.95 -22.46 -0.64
N PRO A 197 -16.59 -23.41 0.25
CA PRO A 197 -16.52 -23.17 1.69
C PRO A 197 -15.25 -22.38 2.08
N LEU A 198 -15.17 -21.13 1.63
CA LEU A 198 -13.99 -20.28 1.70
C LEU A 198 -13.49 -20.10 3.13
N ALA A 199 -14.39 -19.81 4.08
CA ALA A 199 -14.02 -19.62 5.48
C ALA A 199 -13.39 -20.88 6.11
N ALA A 200 -13.89 -22.07 5.79
CA ALA A 200 -13.33 -23.33 6.30
C ALA A 200 -11.98 -23.65 5.64
N LYS A 201 -11.82 -23.34 4.35
CA LYS A 201 -10.57 -23.56 3.62
C LYS A 201 -9.45 -22.61 4.03
N LEU A 202 -9.80 -21.45 4.56
CA LEU A 202 -8.89 -20.40 5.00
C LEU A 202 -8.78 -20.31 6.52
N GLU A 203 -9.12 -21.35 7.26
CA GLU A 203 -9.01 -21.35 8.72
C GLU A 203 -7.59 -20.94 9.17
N GLY A 204 -7.50 -19.85 9.94
CA GLY A 204 -6.22 -19.28 10.40
C GLY A 204 -5.45 -18.45 9.36
N ALA A 205 -5.99 -18.27 8.15
CA ALA A 205 -5.41 -17.44 7.10
C ALA A 205 -6.27 -16.17 6.86
N PRO A 206 -5.66 -15.06 6.38
CA PRO A 206 -6.42 -13.88 5.99
C PRO A 206 -7.32 -14.18 4.78
N LEU A 207 -8.43 -13.46 4.68
CA LEU A 207 -9.31 -13.54 3.51
C LEU A 207 -8.59 -13.03 2.25
N PRO A 208 -8.91 -13.57 1.05
CA PRO A 208 -8.30 -13.11 -0.17
C PRO A 208 -8.71 -11.67 -0.48
N THR A 209 -7.80 -10.91 -1.07
CA THR A 209 -8.08 -9.53 -1.48
C THR A 209 -7.83 -9.35 -2.97
N ILE A 210 -8.67 -8.56 -3.62
CA ILE A 210 -8.54 -8.16 -5.02
C ILE A 210 -8.23 -6.67 -5.05
N THR A 211 -7.05 -6.29 -5.53
CA THR A 211 -6.70 -4.90 -5.80
C THR A 211 -6.88 -4.61 -7.28
N VAL A 212 -7.71 -3.62 -7.60
CA VAL A 212 -7.97 -3.14 -8.95
C VAL A 212 -7.30 -1.77 -9.10
N LEU A 213 -6.33 -1.70 -10.00
CA LEU A 213 -5.62 -0.48 -10.37
C LEU A 213 -6.00 -0.10 -11.79
N GLU A 214 -6.20 1.20 -12.04
CA GLU A 214 -6.37 1.74 -13.38
C GLU A 214 -5.10 2.47 -13.81
N ASP A 215 -4.57 2.12 -14.97
CA ASP A 215 -3.44 2.80 -15.61
C ASP A 215 -3.78 3.05 -17.08
N LYS A 216 -3.99 4.32 -17.43
CA LYS A 216 -4.27 4.78 -18.81
C LYS A 216 -5.42 4.01 -19.49
N GLY A 217 -6.48 3.72 -18.75
CA GLY A 217 -7.66 3.01 -19.25
C GLY A 217 -7.51 1.48 -19.34
N GLN A 218 -6.35 0.94 -18.96
CA GLN A 218 -6.19 -0.50 -18.70
C GLN A 218 -6.33 -0.78 -17.21
N LEU A 219 -6.94 -1.91 -16.88
CA LEU A 219 -7.08 -2.37 -15.51
C LEU A 219 -6.01 -3.41 -15.22
N ARG A 220 -5.41 -3.33 -14.04
CA ARG A 220 -4.59 -4.40 -13.47
C ARG A 220 -5.30 -4.93 -12.24
N LEU A 221 -5.50 -6.24 -12.20
CA LEU A 221 -6.09 -6.92 -11.06
C LEU A 221 -4.99 -7.71 -10.37
N SER A 222 -4.87 -7.54 -9.07
CA SER A 222 -3.94 -8.28 -8.23
C SER A 222 -4.76 -9.02 -7.18
N VAL A 223 -4.86 -10.33 -7.29
CA VAL A 223 -5.54 -11.17 -6.30
C VAL A 223 -4.50 -11.74 -5.34
N LYS A 224 -4.54 -11.31 -4.09
CA LYS A 224 -3.70 -11.86 -3.02
C LYS A 224 -4.46 -12.99 -2.32
N VAL A 225 -3.93 -14.21 -2.44
CA VAL A 225 -4.34 -15.41 -1.70
C VAL A 225 -3.12 -15.90 -0.90
N ALA A 226 -2.55 -17.08 -1.17
CA ALA A 226 -1.19 -17.40 -0.70
C ALA A 226 -0.16 -16.60 -1.50
N ASN A 227 -0.27 -16.67 -2.82
CA ASN A 227 0.49 -15.95 -3.82
C ASN A 227 -0.22 -14.68 -4.27
N ASN A 228 0.50 -13.87 -5.03
CA ASN A 228 -0.09 -12.74 -5.73
C ASN A 228 -0.36 -13.13 -7.19
N LEU A 229 -1.63 -13.19 -7.56
CA LEU A 229 -2.08 -13.45 -8.93
C LEU A 229 -2.30 -12.11 -9.64
N GLY A 230 -1.47 -11.80 -10.63
CA GLY A 230 -1.57 -10.59 -11.43
C GLY A 230 -2.27 -10.85 -12.77
N PHE A 231 -3.27 -10.05 -13.11
CA PHE A 231 -4.00 -10.08 -14.37
C PHE A 231 -4.07 -8.69 -15.00
N SER A 232 -4.08 -8.62 -16.32
CA SER A 232 -4.55 -7.44 -17.05
C SER A 232 -6.04 -7.60 -17.38
N ALA A 233 -6.77 -6.50 -17.44
CA ALA A 233 -8.13 -6.50 -17.95
C ALA A 233 -8.51 -5.20 -18.64
N THR A 234 -9.59 -5.29 -19.39
CA THR A 234 -10.28 -4.16 -20.01
C THR A 234 -11.76 -4.25 -19.65
N SER A 235 -12.33 -3.14 -19.17
CA SER A 235 -13.77 -3.03 -18.94
C SER A 235 -14.40 -2.09 -19.95
N THR A 236 -15.58 -2.48 -20.45
CA THR A 236 -16.34 -1.68 -21.40
C THR A 236 -17.81 -1.70 -20.99
N PRO A 237 -18.49 -0.53 -20.94
CA PRO A 237 -19.92 -0.49 -20.71
C PRO A 237 -20.67 -1.31 -21.77
N ASP A 238 -21.60 -2.16 -21.35
CA ASP A 238 -22.44 -2.96 -22.24
C ASP A 238 -23.89 -2.92 -21.76
N ALA A 239 -24.75 -2.24 -22.52
CA ALA A 239 -26.16 -2.06 -22.18
C ALA A 239 -26.94 -3.39 -22.09
N SER A 240 -26.49 -4.44 -22.79
CA SER A 240 -27.12 -5.77 -22.74
C SER A 240 -26.82 -6.52 -21.44
N LEU A 241 -25.74 -6.12 -20.74
CA LEU A 241 -25.33 -6.72 -19.47
C LEU A 241 -25.77 -5.90 -18.27
N ALA A 242 -26.46 -4.78 -18.46
CA ALA A 242 -26.91 -3.91 -17.38
C ALA A 242 -27.60 -4.72 -16.25
N PRO A 243 -27.20 -4.54 -14.99
CA PRO A 243 -26.38 -3.44 -14.47
C PRO A 243 -24.85 -3.64 -14.55
N PHE A 244 -24.36 -4.73 -15.14
CA PHE A 244 -22.93 -5.05 -15.20
C PHE A 244 -22.22 -4.35 -16.37
N ASP A 245 -20.91 -4.15 -16.23
CA ASP A 245 -20.01 -3.85 -17.34
C ASP A 245 -19.38 -5.15 -17.88
N ALA A 246 -19.12 -5.19 -19.18
CA ALA A 246 -18.32 -6.27 -19.75
C ALA A 246 -16.88 -6.15 -19.24
N LEU A 247 -16.26 -7.30 -18.96
CA LEU A 247 -14.89 -7.40 -18.47
C LEU A 247 -14.18 -8.53 -19.20
N THR A 248 -13.06 -8.21 -19.85
CA THR A 248 -12.16 -9.20 -20.46
C THR A 248 -10.89 -9.25 -19.64
N VAL A 249 -10.57 -10.43 -19.10
CA VAL A 249 -9.38 -10.67 -18.27
C VAL A 249 -8.37 -11.48 -19.07
N GLY A 250 -7.13 -11.01 -19.11
CA GLY A 250 -6.00 -11.67 -19.76
C GLY A 250 -5.46 -12.85 -18.95
N ALA A 251 -4.42 -13.51 -19.48
CA ALA A 251 -3.72 -14.56 -18.76
C ALA A 251 -3.09 -14.02 -17.46
N GLY A 252 -3.18 -14.80 -16.39
CA GLY A 252 -2.59 -14.46 -15.10
C GLY A 252 -1.13 -14.87 -14.99
N MET A 253 -0.36 -14.12 -14.19
CA MET A 253 0.92 -14.55 -13.65
C MET A 253 0.79 -14.75 -12.14
N SER A 254 1.50 -15.73 -11.58
CA SER A 254 1.49 -16.00 -10.13
C SER A 254 2.91 -16.08 -9.59
N THR A 255 3.09 -15.67 -8.33
CA THR A 255 4.28 -16.02 -7.56
C THR A 255 4.25 -17.50 -7.16
N MET A 256 5.40 -18.13 -6.94
CA MET A 256 5.47 -19.57 -6.62
C MET A 256 5.89 -19.81 -5.17
N MET A 257 5.00 -19.51 -4.22
CA MET A 257 5.16 -19.87 -2.82
C MET A 257 4.18 -20.97 -2.42
N MET A 258 4.62 -21.84 -1.51
CA MET A 258 3.78 -22.87 -0.90
C MET A 258 2.99 -22.27 0.25
N GLY A 259 1.66 -22.43 0.20
CA GLY A 259 0.74 -22.12 1.29
C GLY A 259 0.08 -23.37 1.88
N PRO A 260 -0.75 -23.22 2.93
CA PRO A 260 -1.56 -24.30 3.45
C PRO A 260 -2.48 -24.89 2.36
N PRO A 261 -2.79 -26.21 2.39
CA PRO A 261 -3.54 -26.86 1.31
C PRO A 261 -4.87 -26.19 0.96
N GLY A 262 -5.65 -25.77 1.96
CA GLY A 262 -6.94 -25.10 1.71
C GLY A 262 -6.80 -23.73 1.05
N VAL A 263 -5.75 -22.97 1.40
CA VAL A 263 -5.42 -21.68 0.77
C VAL A 263 -4.98 -21.89 -0.68
N MET A 264 -4.16 -22.91 -0.93
CA MET A 264 -3.69 -23.28 -2.28
C MET A 264 -4.85 -23.75 -3.18
N GLU A 265 -5.82 -24.46 -2.62
CA GLU A 265 -7.03 -24.87 -3.34
C GLU A 265 -7.87 -23.66 -3.75
N ALA A 266 -8.11 -22.71 -2.83
CA ALA A 266 -8.82 -21.47 -3.14
C ALA A 266 -8.09 -20.66 -4.23
N GLU A 267 -6.77 -20.53 -4.12
CA GLU A 267 -5.93 -19.86 -5.12
C GLU A 267 -6.03 -20.51 -6.49
N ALA A 268 -5.94 -21.84 -6.58
CA ALA A 268 -6.04 -22.57 -7.83
C ALA A 268 -7.39 -22.32 -8.51
N LYS A 269 -8.49 -22.34 -7.75
CA LYS A 269 -9.84 -22.07 -8.27
C LYS A 269 -9.99 -20.65 -8.78
N ILE A 270 -9.47 -19.66 -8.06
CA ILE A 270 -9.51 -18.27 -8.51
C ILE A 270 -8.65 -18.09 -9.76
N SER A 271 -7.44 -18.65 -9.78
CA SER A 271 -6.51 -18.58 -10.92
C SER A 271 -7.11 -19.20 -12.19
N GLU A 272 -7.77 -20.35 -12.07
CA GLU A 272 -8.46 -21.03 -13.17
C GLU A 272 -9.69 -20.23 -13.67
N GLY A 273 -10.48 -19.66 -12.76
CA GLY A 273 -11.71 -18.97 -13.09
C GLY A 273 -11.51 -17.56 -13.65
N MET A 274 -10.48 -16.82 -13.21
CA MET A 274 -10.29 -15.41 -13.56
C MET A 274 -10.24 -15.13 -15.07
N PRO A 275 -9.50 -15.88 -15.91
CA PRO A 275 -9.52 -15.69 -17.37
C PRO A 275 -10.89 -15.94 -18.03
N THR A 276 -11.80 -16.63 -17.33
CA THR A 276 -13.15 -16.94 -17.83
C THR A 276 -14.19 -15.90 -17.46
N VAL A 277 -13.83 -14.89 -16.66
CA VAL A 277 -14.70 -13.77 -16.28
C VAL A 277 -15.19 -13.03 -17.53
N ARG A 278 -16.44 -12.59 -17.49
CA ARG A 278 -17.10 -11.89 -18.60
C ARG A 278 -17.70 -10.56 -18.20
N LYS A 279 -18.05 -10.40 -16.93
CA LYS A 279 -18.73 -9.20 -16.44
C LYS A 279 -18.44 -8.96 -14.98
N TRP A 280 -18.59 -7.71 -14.57
CA TRP A 280 -18.47 -7.32 -13.17
C TRP A 280 -19.38 -6.13 -12.84
N LEU A 281 -19.59 -5.90 -11.56
CA LEU A 281 -20.37 -4.79 -11.04
C LEU A 281 -19.69 -4.26 -9.78
N ALA A 282 -19.28 -3.00 -9.80
CA ALA A 282 -18.77 -2.29 -8.64
C ALA A 282 -19.78 -1.20 -8.22
N LYS A 283 -20.47 -1.41 -7.10
CA LYS A 283 -21.52 -0.52 -6.61
C LYS A 283 -21.67 -0.65 -5.10
N ASP A 284 -21.88 0.48 -4.41
CA ASP A 284 -22.20 0.54 -2.98
C ASP A 284 -21.28 -0.35 -2.12
N ASP A 285 -19.97 -0.18 -2.30
CA ASP A 285 -18.91 -0.94 -1.61
C ASP A 285 -18.95 -2.46 -1.82
N THR A 286 -19.67 -2.91 -2.84
CA THR A 286 -19.69 -4.30 -3.30
C THR A 286 -19.07 -4.41 -4.69
N LEU A 287 -18.20 -5.39 -4.88
CA LEU A 287 -17.67 -5.79 -6.17
C LEU A 287 -18.11 -7.23 -6.45
N ILE A 288 -18.88 -7.42 -7.51
CA ILE A 288 -19.28 -8.74 -8.02
C ILE A 288 -18.50 -9.01 -9.29
N ILE A 289 -17.81 -10.15 -9.35
CA ILE A 289 -17.09 -10.60 -10.55
C ILE A 289 -17.71 -11.93 -10.98
N ASN A 290 -18.19 -12.01 -12.22
CA ASN A 290 -18.95 -13.15 -12.71
C ASN A 290 -18.34 -13.76 -13.98
N ALA A 291 -18.26 -15.08 -13.96
CA ALA A 291 -17.82 -15.96 -15.02
C ALA A 291 -18.84 -17.11 -15.18
N PRO A 292 -18.81 -17.89 -16.28
CA PRO A 292 -19.76 -18.98 -16.50
C PRO A 292 -19.81 -20.04 -15.39
N THR A 293 -18.69 -20.27 -14.69
CA THR A 293 -18.55 -21.30 -13.64
C THR A 293 -17.96 -20.75 -12.35
N MET A 294 -17.91 -19.42 -12.20
CA MET A 294 -17.36 -18.78 -11.02
C MET A 294 -18.07 -17.46 -10.76
N GLU A 295 -18.42 -17.21 -9.51
CA GLU A 295 -18.85 -15.90 -9.04
C GLU A 295 -18.10 -15.53 -7.76
N MET A 296 -17.65 -14.28 -7.70
CA MET A 296 -17.00 -13.72 -6.51
C MET A 296 -17.80 -12.51 -6.04
N ILE A 297 -18.08 -12.48 -4.74
CA ILE A 297 -18.70 -11.33 -4.07
C ILE A 297 -17.68 -10.78 -3.08
N CYS A 298 -17.27 -9.54 -3.33
CA CYS A 298 -16.26 -8.84 -2.55
C CYS A 298 -16.86 -7.57 -1.93
N THR A 299 -16.32 -7.17 -0.78
CA THR A 299 -16.63 -5.89 -0.14
C THR A 299 -15.42 -4.98 -0.19
N LEU A 300 -15.61 -3.69 -0.43
CA LEU A 300 -14.53 -2.72 -0.41
C LEU A 300 -13.85 -2.76 0.97
N CYS A 301 -12.52 -2.80 0.98
CA CYS A 301 -11.75 -2.67 2.21
C CYS A 301 -11.90 -1.24 2.74
N ALA A 302 -12.91 -1.01 3.58
CA ALA A 302 -13.09 0.25 4.30
C ALA A 302 -11.93 0.48 5.28
N ASP A 303 -11.46 -0.61 5.90
CA ASP A 303 -10.28 -0.65 6.74
C ASP A 303 -9.17 -1.37 5.98
N ALA A 304 -8.07 -0.68 5.73
CA ALA A 304 -6.86 -1.40 5.41
C ALA A 304 -6.39 -2.11 6.68
N GLU A 305 -5.97 -3.37 6.59
CA GLU A 305 -5.37 -4.06 7.74
C GLU A 305 -4.27 -3.18 8.33
N ILE A 306 -4.47 -2.80 9.58
CA ILE A 306 -3.54 -2.00 10.36
C ILE A 306 -2.45 -2.94 10.85
N VAL A 307 -1.19 -2.55 10.68
CA VAL A 307 -0.07 -3.33 11.22
C VAL A 307 0.06 -3.02 12.72
N THR A 308 -0.10 -4.05 13.56
CA THR A 308 -0.11 -3.90 15.03
C THR A 308 1.02 -4.62 15.77
N ASP A 309 1.76 -5.50 15.09
CA ASP A 309 2.75 -6.42 15.68
C ASP A 309 4.19 -5.89 15.61
N ARG A 310 4.37 -4.58 15.44
CA ARG A 310 5.68 -3.95 15.25
C ARG A 310 6.05 -3.09 16.44
N GLU A 311 7.36 -2.87 16.60
CA GLU A 311 7.92 -1.93 17.56
C GLU A 311 8.62 -0.81 16.82
N ILE A 312 8.25 0.43 17.15
CA ILE A 312 8.92 1.63 16.66
C ILE A 312 10.28 1.85 17.33
#